data_AF-W4VRX8-F1
#
_entry.id   AF-W4VRX8-F1
#
_cell.length_a   1.000
_cell.length_b   1.000
_cell.length_c   1.000
_cell.angle_alpha   90.00
_cell.angle_beta   90.00
_cell.angle_gamma   90.00
#
_symmetry.space_group_name_H-M   'P 1'
#
loop_
_entity.id
_entity.type
_entity.pdbx_description
1 polymer ?
#
loop_
_entity_poly.entity_id
_entity_poly.type
_entity_poly.pdbx_seq_one_letter_code
_entity_poly.pdbx_strand_id
1 'polypeptide(L)'
;MKSIVYMLLFCTFTVVILGHPNDHGALIPYRAEKLPNGEWCIRPGYSCSERGQCCMPVDGDTYTYGCGRAWSEGSKVCFICNRESSMC
;
A
#
# COMPACT_ATOMS: atom_id res chain seq x y z
N MET A 1 2.30 -39.51 -2.57
CA MET A 1 1.33 -38.79 -1.69
C MET A 1 1.97 -37.65 -0.90
N LYS A 2 3.18 -37.81 -0.32
CA LYS A 2 3.84 -36.77 0.48
C LYS A 2 4.17 -35.47 -0.28
N SER A 3 4.59 -35.54 -1.54
CA SER A 3 5.00 -34.34 -2.31
C SER A 3 3.86 -33.36 -2.61
N ILE A 4 2.63 -33.85 -2.79
CA ILE A 4 1.47 -32.98 -3.07
C ILE A 4 1.15 -32.10 -1.85
N VAL A 5 1.30 -32.65 -0.64
CA VAL A 5 1.07 -31.91 0.61
C VAL A 5 2.07 -30.76 0.76
N TYR A 6 3.36 -31.00 0.47
CA TYR A 6 4.37 -29.94 0.54
C TYR A 6 4.17 -28.85 -0.52
N MET A 7 3.75 -29.21 -1.73
CA MET A 7 3.47 -28.23 -2.79
C MET A 7 2.28 -27.34 -2.41
N LEU A 8 1.20 -27.92 -1.87
CA LEU A 8 0.05 -27.14 -1.38
C LEU A 8 0.43 -26.21 -0.23
N LEU A 9 1.22 -26.71 0.74
CA LEU A 9 1.68 -25.90 1.87
C LEU A 9 2.52 -24.71 1.38
N PHE A 10 3.46 -24.94 0.46
CA PHE A 10 4.32 -23.89 -0.08
C PHE A 10 3.51 -22.81 -0.83
N CYS A 11 2.52 -23.20 -1.63
CA CYS A 11 1.62 -22.26 -2.30
C CYS A 11 0.83 -21.37 -1.32
N THR A 12 0.40 -21.92 -0.18
CA THR A 12 -0.30 -21.10 0.83
C THR A 12 0.62 -20.08 1.50
N PHE A 13 1.88 -20.43 1.75
CA PHE A 13 2.84 -19.51 2.35
C PHE A 13 3.26 -18.38 1.40
N THR A 14 3.44 -18.66 0.11
CA THR A 14 3.87 -17.63 -0.84
C THR A 14 2.82 -16.54 -1.05
N VAL A 15 1.54 -16.91 -1.08
CA VAL A 15 0.43 -15.94 -1.23
C VAL A 15 0.34 -15.01 0.00
N VAL A 16 0.53 -15.55 1.21
CA VAL A 16 0.48 -14.75 2.44
C VAL A 16 1.66 -13.79 2.55
N ILE A 17 2.87 -14.22 2.20
CA ILE A 17 4.08 -13.41 2.35
C ILE A 17 4.16 -12.29 1.29
N LEU A 18 3.73 -12.56 0.06
CA LEU A 18 3.82 -11.59 -1.03
C LEU A 18 2.65 -10.60 -1.10
N GLY A 19 1.48 -10.92 -0.54
CA GLY A 19 0.34 -10.00 -0.53
C GLY A 19 0.52 -8.81 0.42
N HIS A 20 1.06 -9.06 1.60
CA HIS A 20 1.00 -8.12 2.72
C HIS A 20 1.67 -6.74 2.53
N PRO A 21 2.86 -6.61 1.89
CA PRO A 21 3.47 -5.30 1.68
C PRO A 21 2.84 -4.51 0.54
N ASN A 22 2.00 -5.15 -0.28
CA ASN A 22 1.36 -4.49 -1.41
C ASN A 22 0.08 -3.78 -1.00
N ASP A 23 -0.64 -4.18 0.05
CA ASP A 23 -1.97 -3.65 0.43
C ASP A 23 -2.10 -2.11 0.56
N HIS A 24 -1.01 -1.36 0.57
CA HIS A 24 -1.01 0.11 0.60
C HIS A 24 -0.26 0.77 -0.57
N GLY A 25 0.22 0.01 -1.56
CA GLY A 25 0.96 0.54 -2.71
C GLY A 25 2.39 0.95 -2.38
N ALA A 26 3.05 0.32 -1.41
CA ALA A 26 4.41 0.67 -0.99
C ALA A 26 5.45 0.54 -2.13
N LEU A 27 5.17 -0.31 -3.14
CA LEU A 27 6.00 -0.49 -4.33
C LEU A 27 5.66 0.46 -5.49
N ILE A 28 4.58 1.25 -5.38
CA ILE A 28 4.16 2.17 -6.44
C ILE A 28 5.00 3.45 -6.34
N PRO A 29 5.63 3.92 -7.44
CA PRO A 29 6.42 5.15 -7.43
C PRO A 29 5.59 6.37 -7.02
N TYR A 30 6.09 7.12 -6.04
CA TYR A 30 5.49 8.36 -5.55
C TYR A 30 6.46 9.54 -5.61
N ARG A 31 5.90 10.75 -5.64
CA ARG A 31 6.65 12.00 -5.57
C ARG A 31 6.88 12.35 -4.11
N ALA A 32 8.15 12.31 -3.69
CA ALA A 32 8.56 12.83 -2.40
C ALA A 32 8.63 14.37 -2.50
N GLU A 33 7.60 15.05 -2.02
CA GLU A 33 7.51 16.51 -2.06
C GLU A 33 7.37 17.06 -0.63
N LYS A 34 7.83 18.30 -0.44
CA LYS A 34 7.71 19.01 0.83
C LYS A 34 6.33 19.67 0.90
N LEU A 35 5.58 19.37 1.95
CA LEU A 35 4.26 19.90 2.20
C LEU A 35 4.32 21.38 2.66
N PRO A 36 3.22 22.14 2.59
CA PRO A 36 3.16 23.53 3.03
C PRO A 36 3.55 23.75 4.51
N ASN A 37 3.39 22.73 5.35
CA ASN A 37 3.81 22.75 6.75
C ASN A 37 5.33 22.57 6.94
N GLY A 38 6.08 22.34 5.86
CA GLY A 38 7.53 22.14 5.88
C GLY A 38 7.97 20.70 6.13
N GLU A 39 7.04 19.76 6.33
CA GLU A 39 7.37 18.33 6.45
C GLU A 39 7.41 17.64 5.08
N TRP A 40 8.04 16.47 5.01
CA TRP A 40 7.94 15.62 3.83
C TRP A 40 6.59 14.90 3.82
N CYS A 41 6.05 14.64 2.63
CA CYS A 41 4.86 13.81 2.50
C CYS A 41 5.06 12.42 3.13
N ILE A 42 3.96 11.87 3.65
CA ILE A 42 3.90 10.58 4.33
C ILE A 42 3.80 9.48 3.27
N ARG A 43 4.68 8.48 3.39
CA ARG A 43 4.75 7.34 2.46
C ARG A 43 3.56 6.39 2.66
N PRO A 44 3.23 5.58 1.65
CA PRO A 44 2.19 4.58 1.81
C PRO A 44 2.53 3.56 2.91
N GLY A 45 1.52 3.11 3.66
CA GLY A 45 1.65 2.23 4.83
C GLY A 45 1.93 2.94 6.16
N TYR A 46 2.11 4.26 6.16
CA TYR A 46 2.34 5.04 7.39
C TYR A 46 1.09 5.81 7.82
N SER A 47 0.99 6.04 9.13
CA SER A 47 -0.17 6.72 9.74
C SER A 47 -0.34 8.15 9.24
N CYS A 48 -1.59 8.54 8.97
CA CYS A 48 -1.96 9.89 8.52
C CYS A 48 -3.27 10.35 9.18
N SER A 49 -3.50 11.66 9.20
CA SER A 49 -4.76 12.26 9.63
C SER A 49 -5.62 12.68 8.45
N GLU A 50 -4.97 13.24 7.42
CA GLU A 50 -5.61 13.84 6.25
C GLU A 50 -4.94 13.39 4.94
N ARG A 51 -5.73 13.38 3.86
CA ARG A 51 -5.25 13.03 2.52
C ARG A 51 -4.07 13.90 2.06
N GLY A 52 -4.08 15.19 2.41
CA GLY A 52 -3.06 16.15 2.01
C GLY A 52 -1.67 15.86 2.59
N GLN A 53 -1.56 14.95 3.55
CA GLN A 53 -0.29 14.53 4.12
C GLN A 53 0.38 13.42 3.30
N CYS A 54 -0.38 12.65 2.52
CA CYS A 54 0.13 11.48 1.81
C CYS A 54 0.87 11.86 0.53
N CYS A 55 1.93 11.12 0.20
CA CYS A 55 2.66 11.31 -1.04
C CYS A 55 1.78 10.97 -2.26
N MET A 56 1.88 11.80 -3.29
CA MET A 56 1.14 11.59 -4.55
C MET A 56 1.88 10.57 -5.41
N PRO A 57 1.17 9.72 -6.18
CA PRO A 57 1.82 8.86 -7.16
C PRO A 57 2.51 9.70 -8.23
N VAL A 58 3.55 9.15 -8.84
CA VAL A 58 4.18 9.74 -10.03
C VAL A 58 3.19 9.73 -11.19
N ASP A 59 2.46 8.63 -11.36
CA ASP A 59 1.39 8.48 -12.33
C ASP A 59 0.02 8.69 -11.65
N GLY A 60 -0.50 9.91 -11.77
CA GLY A 60 -1.80 10.29 -11.21
C GLY A 60 -3.02 9.83 -12.02
N ASP A 61 -2.81 9.31 -13.23
CA ASP A 61 -3.89 8.86 -14.11
C ASP A 61 -4.24 7.40 -13.81
N THR A 62 -3.22 6.55 -13.62
CA THR A 62 -3.38 5.13 -13.29
C THR A 62 -3.68 4.93 -11.79
N TYR A 63 -3.06 5.73 -10.93
CA TYR A 63 -3.13 5.53 -9.48
C TYR A 63 -3.94 6.60 -8.75
N THR A 64 -4.58 6.18 -7.67
CA THR A 64 -5.21 7.05 -6.69
C THR A 64 -4.43 6.98 -5.38
N TYR A 65 -4.53 8.03 -4.57
CA TYR A 65 -3.90 8.09 -3.26
C TYR A 65 -4.84 8.69 -2.23
N GLY A 66 -4.68 8.28 -0.98
CA GLY A 66 -5.52 8.75 0.10
C GLY A 66 -5.00 8.39 1.47
N CYS A 67 -5.69 8.92 2.48
CA CYS A 67 -5.53 8.55 3.87
C CYS A 67 -6.78 7.78 4.31
N GLY A 68 -6.66 6.47 4.53
CA GLY A 68 -7.78 5.56 4.75
C GLY A 68 -7.53 4.63 5.91
N ARG A 69 -8.59 4.03 6.48
CA ARG A 69 -8.44 3.10 7.62
C ARG A 69 -7.76 1.81 7.17
N ALA A 70 -6.66 1.44 7.82
CA ALA A 70 -6.10 0.11 7.71
C ALA A 70 -6.95 -0.86 8.54
N TRP A 71 -7.40 -1.97 7.93
CA TRP A 71 -8.20 -2.97 8.63
C TRP A 71 -7.47 -3.62 9.81
N SER A 72 -6.14 -3.76 9.71
CA SER A 72 -5.31 -4.42 10.73
C SER A 72 -5.03 -3.53 11.94
N GLU A 73 -4.81 -2.22 11.72
CA GLU A 73 -4.27 -1.34 12.77
C GLU A 73 -5.31 -0.42 13.42
N GLY A 74 -6.50 -0.28 12.82
CA GLY A 74 -7.53 0.69 13.26
C GLY A 74 -7.14 2.15 13.05
N SER A 75 -5.86 2.43 12.79
CA SER A 75 -5.30 3.71 12.38
C SER A 75 -5.65 4.02 10.92
N LYS A 76 -5.63 5.30 10.57
CA LYS A 76 -5.63 5.70 9.16
C LYS A 76 -4.20 5.68 8.65
N VAL A 77 -3.98 5.07 7.48
CA VAL A 77 -2.70 5.01 6.80
C VAL A 77 -2.80 5.60 5.40
N CYS A 78 -1.67 6.11 4.90
CA CYS A 78 -1.56 6.51 3.51
C CYS A 78 -1.57 5.27 2.61
N PHE A 79 -2.29 5.35 1.50
CA PHE A 79 -2.32 4.29 0.50
C PHE A 79 -2.17 4.90 -0.90
N ILE A 80 -1.61 4.11 -1.80
CA ILE A 80 -1.67 4.32 -3.25
C ILE A 80 -2.26 3.04 -3.84
N CYS A 81 -3.28 3.16 -4.68
CA CYS A 81 -3.93 2.01 -5.30
C CYS A 81 -4.16 2.28 -6.78
N ASN A 82 -4.17 1.23 -7.58
CA ASN A 82 -4.58 1.34 -8.97
C ASN A 82 -6.07 1.70 -9.04
N ARG A 83 -6.47 2.59 -9.95
CA ARG A 83 -7.88 2.99 -10.10
C ARG A 83 -8.75 1.91 -10.72
N GLU A 84 -8.18 1.10 -11.60
CA GLU A 84 -8.87 0.07 -12.38
C GLU A 84 -8.79 -1.33 -11.75
N SER A 85 -7.88 -1.52 -10.80
CA SER A 85 -7.69 -2.78 -10.08
C SER A 85 -7.98 -2.61 -8.60
N SER A 86 -8.44 -3.67 -7.95
CA SER A 86 -8.54 -3.74 -6.49
C SER A 86 -7.16 -3.80 -5.81
N MET A 87 -6.08 -3.81 -6.58
CA MET A 87 -4.71 -3.76 -6.07
C MET A 87 -4.35 -2.36 -5.59
N CYS A 88 -4.21 -2.28 -4.28
CA CYS A 88 -3.10 -1.58 -3.67
C CYS A 88 -1.99 -2.65 -3.61
#